data_AF-A0A5C8T0K8-F1
#
_entry.id   AF-A0A5C8T0K8-F1
#
_cell.length_a   1.000
_cell.length_b   1.000
_cell.length_c   1.000
_cell.angle_alpha   90.00
_cell.angle_beta   90.00
_cell.angle_gamma   90.00
#
_symmetry.space_group_name_H-M   'P 1'
#
loop_
_entity.id
_entity.type
_entity.pdbx_description
1 polymer ?
#
loop_
_entity_poly.entity_id
_entity_poly.type
_entity_poly.pdbx_seq_one_letter_code
_entity_poly.pdbx_strand_id
1 'polypeptide(L)'
;PGGALARLRRRGSAGHLAAPLAFRRAVLAAHARQPFDVAEATNWYAPAVLLAGRRDLPLVTRSSTPAAFTRDAPATLRDRLDGRTADFLERRQARGSAGLVANTAEHGAVIARAYGLSGPQPGAVIGLSLPPAITEAARGASYPEHEEPVRLLFVGRAEARKGFDALLGAMAILADEAARGSGPSVRLDLVGVPAADLPADLPAAARACIRPLGRVPADDLAQAYAGAHVVLAPSRYESFGLVYQEALAYGRPVVACALDASARAFVGDPGA
;
A
#
# COMPACT_ATOMS: atom_id res chain seq x y z
N PRO A 1 13.34 23.20 -17.02
CA PRO A 1 14.25 22.09 -16.66
C PRO A 1 15.72 22.57 -16.65
N GLY A 2 16.27 22.91 -15.48
CA GLY A 2 17.64 23.47 -15.37
C GLY A 2 17.98 24.20 -14.06
N GLY A 3 17.01 24.39 -13.16
CA GLY A 3 17.21 25.12 -11.90
C GLY A 3 18.02 24.37 -10.82
N ALA A 4 18.46 25.09 -9.79
CA ALA A 4 19.26 24.55 -8.69
C ALA A 4 18.60 23.35 -7.97
N LEU A 5 17.26 23.35 -7.84
CA LEU A 5 16.49 22.23 -7.26
C LEU A 5 16.55 20.96 -8.12
N ALA A 6 16.56 21.11 -9.46
CA ALA A 6 16.69 19.98 -10.38
C ALA A 6 18.09 19.35 -10.32
N ARG A 7 19.13 20.17 -10.08
CA ARG A 7 20.49 19.69 -9.83
C ARG A 7 20.61 19.00 -8.46
N LEU A 8 19.98 19.56 -7.43
CA LEU A 8 19.95 18.99 -6.08
C LEU A 8 19.28 17.60 -6.06
N ARG A 9 18.14 17.44 -6.77
CA ARG A 9 17.42 16.17 -6.87
C ARG A 9 18.28 15.01 -7.40
N ARG A 10 19.34 15.28 -8.16
CA ARG A 10 20.26 14.26 -8.70
C ARG A 10 21.37 13.85 -7.73
N ARG A 11 21.49 14.51 -6.57
CA ARG A 11 22.59 14.31 -5.61
C ARG A 11 22.15 13.48 -4.40
N GLY A 12 22.13 12.15 -4.56
CA GLY A 12 21.94 11.17 -3.48
C GLY A 12 21.07 11.66 -2.32
N SER A 13 21.61 11.63 -1.11
CA SER A 13 20.88 11.99 0.11
C SER A 13 20.46 13.47 0.16
N ALA A 14 21.23 14.38 -0.46
CA ALA A 14 20.87 15.80 -0.54
C ALA A 14 19.64 16.06 -1.44
N GLY A 15 19.35 15.14 -2.36
CA GLY A 15 18.17 15.16 -3.20
C GLY A 15 16.86 15.09 -2.41
N HIS A 16 16.87 14.49 -1.22
CA HIS A 16 15.69 14.43 -0.35
C HIS A 16 15.24 15.80 0.16
N LEU A 17 16.08 16.85 0.09
CA LEU A 17 15.69 18.22 0.48
C LEU A 17 15.09 19.04 -0.68
N ALA A 18 15.22 18.58 -1.92
CA ALA A 18 14.70 19.33 -3.07
C ALA A 18 13.17 19.46 -3.02
N ALA A 19 12.46 18.37 -2.73
CA ALA A 19 11.01 18.38 -2.57
C ALA A 19 10.58 19.21 -1.34
N PRO A 20 11.15 19.03 -0.14
CA PRO A 20 10.84 19.88 1.02
C PRO A 20 11.04 21.38 0.81
N LEU A 21 12.10 21.79 0.11
CA LEU A 21 12.34 23.20 -0.20
C LEU A 21 11.27 23.77 -1.13
N ALA A 22 10.89 23.02 -2.18
CA ALA A 22 9.82 23.41 -3.09
C ALA A 22 8.46 23.46 -2.36
N PHE A 23 8.16 22.44 -1.56
CA PHE A 23 6.93 22.32 -0.80
C PHE A 23 6.76 23.47 0.19
N ARG A 24 7.78 23.74 1.01
CA ARG A 24 7.77 24.89 1.95
C ARG A 24 7.51 26.21 1.22
N ARG A 25 8.20 26.47 0.11
CA ARG A 25 8.01 27.71 -0.66
C ARG A 25 6.57 27.82 -1.18
N ALA A 26 6.03 26.76 -1.75
CA ALA A 26 4.67 26.74 -2.28
C ALA A 26 3.61 26.95 -1.18
N VAL A 27 3.73 26.23 -0.07
CA VAL A 27 2.77 26.32 1.05
C VAL A 27 2.80 27.71 1.68
N LEU A 28 3.98 28.28 1.95
CA LEU A 28 4.07 29.61 2.55
C LEU A 28 3.59 30.72 1.59
N ALA A 29 3.87 30.59 0.30
CA ALA A 29 3.34 31.52 -0.70
C ALA A 29 1.82 31.41 -0.85
N ALA A 30 1.25 30.20 -0.73
CA ALA A 30 -0.19 30.01 -0.69
C ALA A 30 -0.80 30.64 0.57
N HIS A 31 -0.25 30.35 1.75
CA HIS A 31 -0.70 30.90 3.03
C HIS A 31 -0.65 32.43 3.07
N ALA A 32 0.39 33.04 2.48
CA ALA A 32 0.49 34.50 2.39
C ALA A 32 -0.58 35.13 1.48
N ARG A 33 -1.06 34.41 0.46
CA ARG A 33 -2.13 34.88 -0.43
C ARG A 33 -3.52 34.64 0.16
N GLN A 34 -3.71 33.50 0.80
CA GLN A 34 -4.95 33.09 1.44
C GLN A 34 -4.59 32.33 2.71
N PRO A 35 -4.66 32.98 3.89
CA PRO A 35 -4.32 32.34 5.15
C PRO A 35 -5.19 31.12 5.44
N PHE A 36 -4.61 30.14 6.11
CA PHE A 36 -5.25 28.91 6.56
C PHE A 36 -4.64 28.45 7.88
N ASP A 37 -5.44 27.82 8.74
CA ASP A 37 -5.05 27.55 10.14
C ASP A 37 -4.15 26.33 10.30
N VAL A 38 -4.12 25.43 9.32
CA VAL A 38 -3.38 24.16 9.39
C VAL A 38 -2.89 23.73 8.01
N ALA A 39 -1.71 23.11 7.98
CA ALA A 39 -1.22 22.39 6.81
C ALA A 39 -1.22 20.88 7.09
N GLU A 40 -1.96 20.09 6.32
CA GLU A 40 -1.86 18.63 6.33
C GLU A 40 -0.92 18.16 5.22
N ALA A 41 -0.03 17.21 5.54
CA ALA A 41 0.87 16.62 4.55
C ALA A 41 1.04 15.10 4.75
N THR A 42 1.33 14.40 3.65
CA THR A 42 1.72 12.98 3.70
C THR A 42 3.09 12.79 4.38
N ASN A 43 3.32 11.61 4.93
CA ASN A 43 4.62 11.21 5.49
C ASN A 43 5.68 10.90 4.42
N TRP A 44 5.29 10.41 3.24
CA TRP A 44 6.19 9.75 2.28
C TRP A 44 7.37 10.63 1.83
N TYR A 45 8.59 10.28 2.23
CA TYR A 45 9.82 11.10 2.05
C TYR A 45 9.75 12.52 2.64
N ALA A 46 8.84 12.74 3.58
CA ALA A 46 8.75 13.93 4.41
C ALA A 46 8.73 15.26 3.65
N PRO A 47 7.81 15.48 2.69
CA PRO A 47 7.77 16.69 1.87
C PRO A 47 7.54 17.96 2.70
N ALA A 48 6.94 17.86 3.88
CA ALA A 48 6.67 18.98 4.76
C ALA A 48 7.67 19.12 5.92
N VAL A 49 8.79 18.37 5.93
CA VAL A 49 9.76 18.39 7.04
C VAL A 49 10.29 19.78 7.39
N LEU A 50 10.35 20.70 6.41
CA LEU A 50 10.79 22.09 6.63
C LEU A 50 9.69 23.02 7.16
N LEU A 51 8.46 22.52 7.34
CA LEU A 51 7.37 23.18 8.06
C LEU A 51 7.23 22.66 9.50
N ALA A 52 7.89 21.55 9.83
CA ALA A 52 7.81 20.93 11.15
C ALA A 52 8.33 21.88 12.25
N GLY A 53 7.57 22.00 13.34
CA GLY A 53 7.87 22.86 14.49
C GLY A 53 7.46 24.33 14.35
N ARG A 54 6.83 24.73 13.23
CA ARG A 54 6.29 26.08 13.06
C ARG A 54 5.08 26.30 13.97
N ARG A 55 5.00 27.49 14.58
CA ARG A 55 3.89 27.90 15.47
C ARG A 55 2.81 28.69 14.74
N ASP A 56 3.20 29.44 13.72
CA ASP A 56 2.32 30.29 12.90
C ASP A 56 1.55 29.49 11.84
N LEU A 57 1.97 28.26 11.58
CA LEU A 57 1.27 27.33 10.71
C LEU A 57 1.51 25.89 11.20
N PRO A 58 0.63 25.36 12.07
CA PRO A 58 0.68 23.98 12.55
C PRO A 58 0.68 22.97 11.39
N LEU A 59 1.59 22.00 11.48
CA LEU A 59 1.69 20.89 10.53
C LEU A 59 0.99 19.65 11.11
N VAL A 60 0.07 19.04 10.37
CA VAL A 60 -0.46 17.70 10.64
C VAL A 60 0.14 16.73 9.64
N THR A 61 0.73 15.63 10.13
CA THR A 61 1.24 14.57 9.23
C THR A 61 0.27 13.41 9.19
N ARG A 62 -0.31 13.15 8.00
CA ARG A 62 -0.98 11.88 7.72
C ARG A 62 0.05 10.85 7.31
N SER A 63 0.15 9.79 8.09
CA SER A 63 1.07 8.69 7.82
C SER A 63 0.30 7.50 7.28
N SER A 64 0.54 7.17 6.01
CA SER A 64 -0.12 6.08 5.30
C SER A 64 0.79 4.87 5.11
N THR A 65 2.08 5.04 4.84
CA THR A 65 3.06 3.94 4.89
C THR A 65 4.44 4.56 5.08
N PRO A 66 5.17 4.25 6.17
CA PRO A 66 6.54 4.73 6.31
C PRO A 66 7.42 4.15 5.20
N ALA A 67 8.30 4.96 4.61
CA ALA A 67 9.14 4.53 3.48
C ALA A 67 9.97 3.27 3.82
N ALA A 68 10.38 3.13 5.09
CA ALA A 68 11.09 1.96 5.61
C ALA A 68 10.38 0.62 5.37
N PHE A 69 9.05 0.56 5.27
CA PHE A 69 8.29 -0.69 5.06
C PHE A 69 8.10 -1.06 3.59
N THR A 70 8.58 -0.23 2.68
CA THR A 70 8.35 -0.36 1.23
C THR A 70 9.63 -0.43 0.41
N ARG A 71 10.79 -0.22 1.04
CA ARG A 71 12.08 -0.29 0.35
C ARG A 71 12.59 -1.71 0.33
N ASP A 72 13.15 -2.10 -0.80
CA ASP A 72 13.92 -3.33 -0.93
C ASP A 72 15.19 -3.30 -0.08
N ALA A 73 15.78 -4.48 0.10
CA ALA A 73 17.08 -4.59 0.74
C ALA A 73 18.12 -3.75 -0.02
N PRO A 74 18.91 -2.92 0.66
CA PRO A 74 19.82 -1.99 -0.01
C PRO A 74 20.98 -2.75 -0.65
N ALA A 75 21.13 -2.61 -1.98
CA ALA A 75 22.19 -3.23 -2.77
C ALA A 75 23.56 -2.55 -2.57
N THR A 76 23.56 -1.23 -2.30
CA THR A 76 24.80 -0.45 -2.14
C THR A 76 24.84 0.35 -0.84
N LEU A 77 26.03 0.81 -0.45
CA LEU A 77 26.19 1.74 0.68
C LEU A 77 25.42 3.05 0.46
N ARG A 78 25.36 3.51 -0.79
CA ARG A 78 24.59 4.70 -1.17
C ARG A 78 23.10 4.51 -0.89
N ASP A 79 22.53 3.36 -1.26
CA ASP A 79 21.12 3.06 -0.99
C ASP A 79 20.83 3.02 0.51
N ARG A 80 21.76 2.49 1.31
CA ARG A 80 21.66 2.52 2.78
C ARG A 80 21.63 3.95 3.33
N LEU A 81 22.51 4.82 2.85
CA LEU A 81 22.58 6.21 3.30
C LEU A 81 21.36 7.02 2.86
N ASP A 82 20.91 6.85 1.62
CA ASP A 82 19.71 7.49 1.09
C ASP A 82 18.47 7.03 1.88
N GLY A 83 18.35 5.72 2.15
CA GLY A 83 17.28 5.17 2.98
C GLY A 83 17.29 5.70 4.41
N ARG A 84 18.45 5.73 5.08
CA ARG A 84 18.58 6.30 6.42
C ARG A 84 18.21 7.78 6.47
N THR A 85 18.55 8.53 5.42
CA THR A 85 18.22 9.96 5.31
C THR A 85 16.71 10.14 5.18
N ALA A 86 16.05 9.37 4.31
CA ALA A 86 14.60 9.41 4.18
C ALA A 86 13.90 9.09 5.52
N ASP A 87 14.31 8.03 6.20
CA ASP A 87 13.71 7.66 7.50
C ASP A 87 13.93 8.75 8.56
N PHE A 88 15.13 9.36 8.57
CA PHE A 88 15.42 10.47 9.47
C PHE A 88 14.51 11.67 9.20
N LEU A 89 14.26 12.01 7.94
CA LEU A 89 13.38 13.12 7.58
C LEU A 89 11.91 12.82 7.93
N GLU A 90 11.43 11.60 7.67
CA GLU A 90 10.07 11.18 8.08
C GLU A 90 9.90 11.28 9.60
N ARG A 91 10.87 10.78 10.36
CA ARG A 91 10.90 10.92 11.83
C ARG A 91 10.88 12.37 12.28
N ARG A 92 11.67 13.22 11.64
CA ARG A 92 11.75 14.65 11.96
C ARG A 92 10.42 15.35 11.68
N GLN A 93 9.79 15.06 10.55
CA GLN A 93 8.48 15.63 10.21
C GLN A 93 7.42 15.18 11.22
N ALA A 94 7.34 13.88 11.52
CA ALA A 94 6.37 13.35 12.47
C ALA A 94 6.54 13.96 13.87
N ARG A 95 7.77 14.06 14.38
CA ARG A 95 8.06 14.65 15.71
C ARG A 95 7.77 16.14 15.81
N GLY A 96 7.92 16.87 14.70
CA GLY A 96 7.63 18.31 14.67
C GLY A 96 6.23 18.63 14.16
N SER A 97 5.37 17.64 13.93
CA SER A 97 3.97 17.87 13.60
C SER A 97 3.17 18.17 14.87
N ALA A 98 2.21 19.08 14.77
CA ALA A 98 1.25 19.37 15.84
C ALA A 98 0.24 18.23 16.04
N GLY A 99 0.06 17.37 15.03
CA GLY A 99 -0.75 16.17 15.14
C GLY A 99 -0.41 15.12 14.09
N LEU A 100 -0.83 13.89 14.36
CA LEU A 100 -0.61 12.73 13.49
C LEU A 100 -1.94 12.08 13.14
N VAL A 101 -2.13 11.76 11.85
CA VAL A 101 -3.28 10.98 11.38
C VAL A 101 -2.78 9.63 10.90
N ALA A 102 -3.36 8.56 11.44
CA ALA A 102 -3.12 7.19 11.01
C ALA A 102 -4.41 6.60 10.41
N ASN A 103 -4.27 5.68 9.46
CA ASN A 103 -5.42 5.05 8.81
C ASN A 103 -6.14 4.05 9.72
N THR A 104 -5.41 3.38 10.63
CA THR A 104 -5.92 2.49 11.68
C THR A 104 -5.16 2.74 12.98
N ALA A 105 -5.72 2.30 14.11
CA ALA A 105 -5.05 2.41 15.41
C ALA A 105 -3.74 1.60 15.45
N GLU A 106 -3.76 0.40 14.87
CA GLU A 106 -2.61 -0.49 14.77
C GLU A 106 -1.52 0.08 13.87
N HIS A 107 -1.91 0.72 12.75
CA HIS A 107 -0.97 1.45 11.92
C HIS A 107 -0.32 2.60 12.71
N GLY A 108 -1.10 3.32 13.52
CA GLY A 108 -0.59 4.34 14.45
C GLY A 108 0.48 3.79 15.41
N ALA A 109 0.27 2.60 15.97
CA ALA A 109 1.26 1.94 16.83
C ALA A 109 2.53 1.50 16.07
N VAL A 110 2.40 1.07 14.81
CA VAL A 110 3.55 0.79 13.93
C VAL A 110 4.35 2.06 13.65
N ILE A 111 3.67 3.16 13.33
CA ILE A 111 4.30 4.47 13.10
C ILE A 111 5.04 4.96 14.34
N ALA A 112 4.39 4.91 15.51
CA ALA A 112 4.98 5.35 16.77
C ALA A 112 6.29 4.60 17.08
N ARG A 113 6.30 3.28 16.89
CA ARG A 113 7.50 2.45 17.04
C ARG A 113 8.55 2.76 15.98
N ALA A 114 8.18 2.79 14.70
CA ALA A 114 9.12 3.02 13.60
C ALA A 114 9.83 4.37 13.68
N TYR A 115 9.11 5.39 14.17
CA TYR A 115 9.63 6.74 14.30
C TYR A 115 10.19 7.06 15.69
N GLY A 116 10.09 6.16 16.66
CA GLY A 116 10.49 6.40 18.04
C GLY A 116 9.79 7.64 18.59
N LEU A 117 8.47 7.69 18.46
CA LEU A 117 7.64 8.73 19.04
C LEU A 117 7.35 8.36 20.48
N SER A 118 7.73 9.24 21.41
CA SER A 118 7.49 9.10 22.84
C SER A 118 6.60 10.25 23.33
N GLY A 119 5.53 9.91 24.06
CA GLY A 119 4.57 10.85 24.62
C GLY A 119 3.26 10.98 23.80
N PRO A 120 2.23 11.62 24.38
CA PRO A 120 0.96 11.86 23.70
C PRO A 120 1.18 12.90 22.59
N GLN A 121 1.26 12.43 21.35
CA GLN A 121 1.04 13.29 20.19
C GLN A 121 -0.47 13.36 19.97
N PRO A 122 -1.06 14.54 19.71
CA PRO A 122 -2.43 14.61 19.23
C PRO A 122 -2.59 13.69 18.03
N GLY A 123 -3.38 12.64 18.18
CA GLY A 123 -3.50 11.55 17.23
C GLY A 123 -4.96 11.36 16.82
N ALA A 124 -5.20 11.19 15.52
CA ALA A 124 -6.51 10.80 15.01
C ALA A 124 -6.39 9.53 14.17
N VAL A 125 -7.36 8.64 14.32
CA VAL A 125 -7.53 7.49 13.43
C VAL A 125 -8.59 7.88 12.41
N ILE A 126 -8.18 8.10 11.17
CA ILE A 126 -9.06 8.48 10.06
C ILE A 126 -8.80 7.50 8.92
N GLY A 127 -9.72 6.57 8.73
CA GLY A 127 -9.67 5.58 7.67
C GLY A 127 -9.70 6.20 6.27
N LEU A 128 -9.35 5.39 5.28
CA LEU A 128 -9.53 5.75 3.87
C LEU A 128 -10.92 5.32 3.41
N SER A 129 -11.33 5.85 2.25
CA SER A 129 -12.57 5.46 1.59
C SER A 129 -12.26 5.03 0.17
N LEU A 130 -13.09 4.15 -0.36
CA LEU A 130 -13.07 3.82 -1.78
C LEU A 130 -13.53 5.04 -2.60
N PRO A 131 -12.93 5.29 -3.78
CA PRO A 131 -13.47 6.24 -4.74
C PRO A 131 -14.94 5.90 -5.08
N PRO A 132 -15.83 6.90 -5.22
CA PRO A 132 -17.24 6.66 -5.56
C PRO A 132 -17.44 5.76 -6.78
N ALA A 133 -16.62 5.96 -7.82
CA ALA A 133 -16.65 5.14 -9.03
C ALA A 133 -16.45 3.63 -8.77
N ILE A 134 -15.60 3.25 -7.81
CA ILE A 134 -15.41 1.84 -7.45
C ILE A 134 -16.68 1.31 -6.79
N THR A 135 -17.26 2.05 -5.85
CA THR A 135 -18.48 1.64 -5.15
C THR A 135 -19.71 1.58 -6.06
N GLU A 136 -19.78 2.45 -7.07
CA GLU A 136 -20.83 2.45 -8.08
C GLU A 136 -20.72 1.25 -9.01
N ALA A 137 -19.51 0.96 -9.52
CA ALA A 137 -19.26 -0.24 -10.33
C ALA A 137 -19.56 -1.53 -9.56
N ALA A 138 -19.19 -1.58 -8.28
CA ALA A 138 -19.39 -2.73 -7.43
C ALA A 138 -20.87 -3.05 -7.15
N ARG A 139 -21.72 -2.02 -6.99
CA ARG A 139 -23.16 -2.17 -6.71
C ARG A 139 -23.92 -2.96 -7.79
N GLY A 140 -23.47 -2.87 -9.04
CA GLY A 140 -24.09 -3.57 -10.17
C GLY A 140 -23.56 -4.98 -10.41
N ALA A 141 -22.55 -5.43 -9.66
CA ALA A 141 -21.82 -6.65 -9.95
C ALA A 141 -22.38 -7.85 -9.16
N SER A 142 -23.13 -8.71 -9.84
CA SER A 142 -23.59 -10.00 -9.30
C SER A 142 -22.43 -10.93 -8.95
N TYR A 143 -22.65 -11.79 -7.96
CA TYR A 143 -21.70 -12.86 -7.67
C TYR A 143 -21.70 -13.87 -8.84
N PRO A 144 -20.53 -14.25 -9.36
CA PRO A 144 -20.45 -15.19 -10.49
C PRO A 144 -21.03 -16.57 -10.16
N GLU A 145 -21.63 -17.21 -11.15
CA GLU A 145 -22.09 -18.60 -11.02
C GLU A 145 -20.93 -19.55 -10.71
N HIS A 146 -21.25 -20.65 -10.00
CA HIS A 146 -20.26 -21.66 -9.63
C HIS A 146 -19.87 -22.50 -10.85
N GLU A 147 -18.85 -22.04 -11.57
CA GLU A 147 -18.28 -22.71 -12.74
C GLU A 147 -16.79 -23.00 -12.54
N GLU A 148 -16.32 -24.09 -13.14
CA GLU A 148 -14.88 -24.33 -13.27
C GLU A 148 -14.30 -23.59 -14.49
N PRO A 149 -13.09 -23.01 -14.38
CA PRO A 149 -12.23 -22.98 -13.20
C PRO A 149 -12.67 -21.94 -12.17
N VAL A 150 -12.40 -22.21 -10.90
CA VAL A 150 -12.54 -21.22 -9.82
C VAL A 150 -11.55 -20.07 -10.05
N ARG A 151 -12.10 -18.94 -10.51
CA ARG A 151 -11.42 -17.66 -10.69
C ARG A 151 -11.04 -17.01 -9.35
N LEU A 152 -9.74 -16.94 -9.11
CA LEU A 152 -9.08 -16.28 -7.99
C LEU A 152 -8.49 -14.95 -8.46
N LEU A 153 -8.50 -13.94 -7.60
CA LEU A 153 -7.95 -12.62 -7.90
C LEU A 153 -6.94 -12.18 -6.84
N PHE A 154 -5.78 -11.71 -7.27
CA PHE A 154 -4.85 -10.96 -6.44
C PHE A 154 -4.67 -9.56 -7.03
N VAL A 155 -4.82 -8.53 -6.19
CA VAL A 155 -4.59 -7.13 -6.56
C VAL A 155 -3.49 -6.56 -5.68
N GLY A 156 -2.33 -6.29 -6.26
CA GLY A 156 -1.19 -5.85 -5.48
C GLY A 156 0.11 -5.84 -6.26
N ARG A 157 1.21 -6.05 -5.54
CA ARG A 157 2.57 -6.10 -6.09
C ARG A 157 3.25 -7.38 -5.64
N ALA A 158 4.26 -7.81 -6.39
CA ALA A 158 5.13 -8.94 -6.04
C ALA A 158 6.10 -8.57 -4.89
N GLU A 159 5.54 -8.26 -3.72
CA GLU A 159 6.28 -7.85 -2.52
C GLU A 159 6.07 -8.87 -1.40
N ALA A 160 7.12 -9.17 -0.62
CA ALA A 160 7.02 -10.05 0.55
C ALA A 160 5.98 -9.54 1.57
N ARG A 161 5.83 -8.22 1.72
CA ARG A 161 4.81 -7.62 2.59
C ARG A 161 3.38 -7.98 2.15
N LYS A 162 3.15 -8.14 0.85
CA LYS A 162 1.85 -8.52 0.26
C LYS A 162 1.60 -10.03 0.26
N GLY A 163 2.53 -10.82 0.80
CA GLY A 163 2.39 -12.28 0.88
C GLY A 163 2.51 -12.99 -0.45
N PHE A 164 3.18 -12.38 -1.44
CA PHE A 164 3.24 -12.91 -2.80
C PHE A 164 3.93 -14.29 -2.89
N ASP A 165 4.94 -14.52 -2.06
CA ASP A 165 5.58 -15.82 -1.87
C ASP A 165 4.60 -16.89 -1.37
N ALA A 166 3.77 -16.56 -0.37
CA ALA A 166 2.76 -17.47 0.16
C ALA A 166 1.67 -17.77 -0.88
N LEU A 167 1.27 -16.76 -1.66
CA LEU A 167 0.34 -16.90 -2.78
C LEU A 167 0.86 -17.91 -3.81
N LEU A 168 2.11 -17.77 -4.26
CA LEU A 168 2.70 -18.69 -5.24
C LEU A 168 2.85 -20.11 -4.69
N GLY A 169 3.21 -20.24 -3.40
CA GLY A 169 3.22 -21.54 -2.72
C GLY A 169 1.84 -22.21 -2.72
N ALA A 170 0.78 -21.45 -2.41
CA ALA A 170 -0.59 -21.96 -2.47
C ALA A 170 -1.00 -22.38 -3.88
N MET A 171 -0.63 -21.61 -4.91
CA MET A 171 -0.92 -21.98 -6.30
C MET A 171 -0.18 -23.24 -6.76
N ALA A 172 1.04 -23.48 -6.27
CA ALA A 172 1.76 -24.72 -6.53
C ALA A 172 1.04 -25.94 -5.94
N ILE A 173 0.53 -25.81 -4.71
CA ILE A 173 -0.26 -26.87 -4.05
C ILE A 173 -1.56 -27.13 -4.82
N LEU A 174 -2.33 -26.07 -5.12
CA LEU A 174 -3.61 -26.20 -5.83
C LEU A 174 -3.44 -26.80 -7.23
N ALA A 175 -2.39 -26.42 -7.96
CA ALA A 175 -2.12 -26.97 -9.27
C ALA A 175 -1.74 -28.47 -9.22
N ASP A 176 -0.99 -28.89 -8.20
CA ASP A 176 -0.65 -30.30 -7.98
C ASP A 176 -1.89 -31.13 -7.59
N GLU A 177 -2.74 -30.61 -6.70
CA GLU A 177 -4.01 -31.27 -6.34
C GLU A 177 -4.96 -31.40 -7.53
N ALA A 178 -5.09 -30.36 -8.36
CA ALA A 178 -5.89 -30.40 -9.58
C ALA A 178 -5.32 -31.42 -10.58
N ALA A 179 -3.99 -31.49 -10.76
CA ALA A 179 -3.35 -32.48 -11.63
C ALA A 179 -3.54 -33.92 -11.16
N ARG A 180 -3.67 -34.13 -9.84
CA ARG A 180 -4.00 -35.43 -9.23
C ARG A 180 -5.50 -35.73 -9.18
N GLY A 181 -6.35 -34.81 -9.64
CA GLY A 181 -7.81 -34.94 -9.57
C GLY A 181 -8.39 -34.90 -8.16
N SER A 182 -7.64 -34.37 -7.18
CA SER A 182 -8.06 -34.28 -5.77
C SER A 182 -8.50 -32.88 -5.36
N GLY A 183 -8.40 -31.88 -6.25
CA GLY A 183 -8.75 -30.49 -6.00
C GLY A 183 -9.42 -29.83 -7.21
N PRO A 184 -10.05 -28.65 -7.03
CA PRO A 184 -10.75 -27.96 -8.09
C PRO A 184 -9.78 -27.38 -9.13
N SER A 185 -10.24 -27.25 -10.37
CA SER A 185 -9.55 -26.43 -11.37
C SER A 185 -9.62 -24.95 -10.96
N VAL A 186 -8.47 -24.26 -10.93
CA VAL A 186 -8.38 -22.85 -10.52
C VAL A 186 -7.72 -21.99 -11.59
N ARG A 187 -8.03 -20.70 -11.60
CA ARG A 187 -7.33 -19.69 -12.40
C ARG A 187 -7.09 -18.44 -11.57
N LEU A 188 -5.84 -18.00 -11.45
CA LEU A 188 -5.46 -16.80 -10.72
C LEU A 188 -5.12 -15.66 -11.67
N ASP A 189 -5.90 -14.58 -11.62
CA ASP A 189 -5.54 -13.31 -12.25
C ASP A 189 -4.72 -12.47 -11.26
N LEU A 190 -3.53 -12.03 -11.69
CA LEU A 190 -2.66 -11.14 -10.92
C LEU A 190 -2.70 -9.73 -11.48
N VAL A 191 -3.44 -8.84 -10.82
CA VAL A 191 -3.44 -7.41 -11.16
C VAL A 191 -2.34 -6.70 -10.37
N GLY A 192 -1.54 -5.92 -11.09
CA GLY A 192 -0.39 -5.17 -10.59
C GLY A 192 0.93 -5.94 -10.60
N VAL A 193 0.92 -7.21 -11.04
CA VAL A 193 2.12 -8.07 -11.19
C VAL A 193 2.33 -8.44 -12.66
N PRO A 194 3.35 -7.90 -13.33
CA PRO A 194 3.71 -8.31 -14.70
C PRO A 194 4.37 -9.69 -14.72
N ALA A 195 4.38 -10.33 -15.89
CA ALA A 195 4.97 -11.67 -16.07
C ALA A 195 6.45 -11.74 -15.65
N ALA A 196 7.19 -10.64 -15.80
CA ALA A 196 8.60 -10.53 -15.44
C ALA A 196 8.87 -10.67 -13.93
N ASP A 197 7.84 -10.44 -13.09
CA ASP A 197 7.96 -10.54 -11.64
C ASP A 197 7.61 -11.96 -11.12
N LEU A 198 7.23 -12.88 -12.02
CA LEU A 198 7.02 -14.29 -11.66
C LEU A 198 8.37 -15.00 -11.53
N PRO A 199 8.61 -15.77 -10.45
CA PRO A 199 9.82 -16.55 -10.28
C PRO A 199 10.03 -17.53 -11.43
N ALA A 200 11.27 -17.70 -11.89
CA ALA A 200 11.60 -18.58 -13.01
C ALA A 200 11.38 -20.07 -12.66
N ASP A 201 11.58 -20.42 -11.39
CA ASP A 201 11.44 -21.75 -10.81
C ASP A 201 9.99 -22.13 -10.42
N LEU A 202 9.01 -21.26 -10.70
CA LEU A 202 7.61 -21.56 -10.49
C LEU A 202 7.19 -22.81 -11.30
N PRO A 203 6.59 -23.85 -10.66
CA PRO A 203 6.21 -25.09 -11.33
C PRO A 203 5.33 -24.85 -12.56
N ALA A 204 5.54 -25.63 -13.63
CA ALA A 204 4.83 -25.44 -14.90
C ALA A 204 3.30 -25.53 -14.75
N ALA A 205 2.81 -26.45 -13.92
CA ALA A 205 1.38 -26.60 -13.63
C ALA A 205 0.80 -25.35 -12.96
N ALA A 206 1.51 -24.77 -11.98
CA ALA A 206 1.11 -23.53 -11.32
C ALA A 206 1.18 -22.34 -12.27
N ARG A 207 2.21 -22.25 -13.11
CA ARG A 207 2.32 -21.20 -14.13
C ARG A 207 1.16 -21.25 -15.13
N ALA A 208 0.69 -22.44 -15.50
CA ALA A 208 -0.41 -22.62 -16.45
C ALA A 208 -1.77 -22.09 -15.93
N CYS A 209 -1.95 -22.02 -14.61
CA CYS A 209 -3.17 -21.47 -14.00
C CYS A 209 -3.07 -19.99 -13.60
N ILE A 210 -1.91 -19.33 -13.80
CA ILE A 210 -1.68 -17.93 -13.41
C ILE A 210 -1.67 -17.02 -14.65
N ARG A 211 -2.41 -15.92 -14.57
CA ARG A 211 -2.44 -14.84 -15.57
C ARG A 211 -1.86 -13.54 -14.98
N PRO A 212 -0.59 -13.22 -15.25
CA PRO A 212 0.02 -11.97 -14.83
C PRO A 212 -0.43 -10.82 -15.72
N LEU A 213 -1.40 -10.03 -15.26
CA LEU A 213 -2.01 -8.94 -16.05
C LEU A 213 -1.20 -7.64 -15.97
N GLY A 214 -0.29 -7.51 -15.00
CA GLY A 214 0.40 -6.25 -14.75
C GLY A 214 -0.58 -5.14 -14.36
N ARG A 215 -0.22 -3.87 -14.63
CA ARG A 215 -1.14 -2.76 -14.37
C ARG A 215 -2.21 -2.71 -15.47
N VAL A 216 -3.46 -2.67 -15.05
CA VAL A 216 -4.63 -2.60 -15.94
C VAL A 216 -5.40 -1.29 -15.72
N PRO A 217 -6.16 -0.81 -16.72
CA PRO A 217 -7.13 0.26 -16.55
C PRO A 217 -8.16 0.00 -15.44
N ALA A 218 -8.82 1.06 -14.96
CA ALA A 218 -9.81 0.96 -13.89
C ALA A 218 -10.99 0.05 -14.25
N ASP A 219 -11.46 0.09 -15.50
CA ASP A 219 -12.55 -0.75 -15.98
C ASP A 219 -12.18 -2.23 -15.97
N ASP A 220 -10.96 -2.56 -16.40
CA ASP A 220 -10.44 -3.94 -16.38
C ASP A 220 -10.28 -4.46 -14.95
N LEU A 221 -9.86 -3.60 -14.01
CA LEU A 221 -9.81 -3.94 -12.59
C LEU A 221 -11.21 -4.19 -12.02
N ALA A 222 -12.20 -3.38 -12.41
CA ALA A 222 -13.60 -3.58 -12.02
C ALA A 222 -14.14 -4.91 -12.54
N GLN A 223 -13.84 -5.26 -13.81
CA GLN A 223 -14.20 -6.55 -14.38
C GLN A 223 -13.50 -7.72 -13.69
N ALA A 224 -12.23 -7.57 -13.31
CA ALA A 224 -11.51 -8.58 -12.55
C ALA A 224 -12.18 -8.86 -11.20
N TYR A 225 -12.56 -7.81 -10.46
CA TYR A 225 -13.31 -7.95 -9.19
C TYR A 225 -14.72 -8.52 -9.39
N ALA A 226 -15.43 -8.12 -10.44
CA ALA A 226 -16.76 -8.64 -10.75
C ALA A 226 -16.73 -10.13 -11.12
N GLY A 227 -15.73 -10.56 -11.87
CA GLY A 227 -15.58 -11.95 -12.30
C GLY A 227 -14.95 -12.88 -11.27
N ALA A 228 -14.28 -12.38 -10.24
CA ALA A 228 -13.60 -13.21 -9.24
C ALA A 228 -14.61 -13.94 -8.34
N HIS A 229 -14.37 -15.24 -8.10
CA HIS A 229 -15.08 -15.97 -7.04
C HIS A 229 -14.46 -15.69 -5.67
N VAL A 230 -13.13 -15.52 -5.59
CA VAL A 230 -12.40 -15.27 -4.33
C VAL A 230 -11.28 -14.27 -4.57
N VAL A 231 -11.12 -13.32 -3.64
CA VAL A 231 -9.97 -12.41 -3.62
C VAL A 231 -8.93 -12.91 -2.61
N LEU A 232 -7.71 -13.11 -3.09
CA LEU A 232 -6.56 -13.51 -2.29
C LEU A 232 -5.77 -12.25 -1.91
N ALA A 233 -5.70 -11.97 -0.62
CA ALA A 233 -4.93 -10.84 -0.08
C ALA A 233 -4.11 -11.29 1.14
N PRO A 234 -3.10 -12.18 0.94
CA PRO A 234 -2.28 -12.77 2.01
C PRO A 234 -1.25 -11.78 2.59
N SER A 235 -1.54 -10.49 2.56
CA SER A 235 -0.68 -9.43 3.07
C SER A 235 -0.32 -9.68 4.53
N ARG A 236 0.99 -9.67 4.83
CA ARG A 236 1.50 -9.70 6.20
C ARG A 236 1.31 -8.37 6.93
N TYR A 237 1.15 -7.30 6.16
CA TYR A 237 0.92 -5.96 6.68
C TYR A 237 0.29 -5.04 5.63
N GLU A 238 -0.89 -4.49 5.94
CA GLU A 238 -1.51 -3.36 5.27
C GLU A 238 -1.67 -2.19 6.24
N SER A 239 -1.43 -0.97 5.77
CA SER A 239 -1.67 0.22 6.59
C SER A 239 -3.16 0.55 6.76
N PHE A 240 -4.00 0.04 5.87
CA PHE A 240 -5.45 0.19 5.94
C PHE A 240 -6.18 -0.98 5.30
N GLY A 241 -5.73 -1.47 4.14
CA GLY A 241 -6.37 -2.62 3.49
C GLY A 241 -7.50 -2.26 2.52
N LEU A 242 -7.25 -1.29 1.62
CA LEU A 242 -8.19 -0.95 0.54
C LEU A 242 -8.60 -2.18 -0.29
N VAL A 243 -7.68 -3.12 -0.53
CA VAL A 243 -7.97 -4.37 -1.25
C VAL A 243 -9.09 -5.20 -0.60
N TYR A 244 -9.19 -5.18 0.74
CA TYR A 244 -10.26 -5.84 1.48
C TYR A 244 -11.59 -5.14 1.22
N GLN A 245 -11.59 -3.81 1.31
CA GLN A 245 -12.81 -3.02 1.06
C GLN A 245 -13.27 -3.12 -0.39
N GLU A 246 -12.35 -3.12 -1.36
CA GLU A 246 -12.68 -3.33 -2.77
C GLU A 246 -13.35 -4.68 -2.95
N ALA A 247 -12.74 -5.77 -2.46
CA ALA A 247 -13.35 -7.10 -2.52
C ALA A 247 -14.74 -7.15 -1.86
N LEU A 248 -14.88 -6.58 -0.66
CA LEU A 248 -16.15 -6.53 0.08
C LEU A 248 -17.21 -5.67 -0.61
N ALA A 249 -16.81 -4.54 -1.23
CA ALA A 249 -17.72 -3.68 -1.97
C ALA A 249 -18.33 -4.42 -3.16
N TYR A 250 -17.52 -5.22 -3.85
CA TYR A 250 -18.01 -6.10 -4.89
C TYR A 250 -18.84 -7.24 -4.30
N GLY A 251 -18.55 -7.70 -3.08
CA GLY A 251 -19.24 -8.83 -2.43
C GLY A 251 -18.50 -10.14 -2.69
N ARG A 252 -17.17 -10.09 -2.65
CA ARG A 252 -16.28 -11.24 -2.89
C ARG A 252 -15.72 -11.74 -1.57
N PRO A 253 -15.75 -13.06 -1.31
CA PRO A 253 -15.05 -13.63 -0.17
C PRO A 253 -13.55 -13.35 -0.29
N VAL A 254 -12.92 -13.12 0.86
CA VAL A 254 -11.51 -12.74 0.96
C VAL A 254 -10.75 -13.78 1.75
N VAL A 255 -9.66 -14.29 1.18
CA VAL A 255 -8.66 -15.07 1.92
C VAL A 255 -7.51 -14.14 2.29
N ALA A 256 -7.34 -13.86 3.58
CA ALA A 256 -6.36 -12.93 4.10
C ALA A 256 -5.43 -13.56 5.13
N CYS A 257 -4.27 -12.94 5.36
CA CYS A 257 -3.33 -13.39 6.40
C CYS A 257 -3.70 -12.77 7.75
N ALA A 258 -4.00 -13.60 8.74
CA ALA A 258 -4.39 -13.16 10.08
C ALA A 258 -3.30 -12.44 10.87
N LEU A 259 -2.05 -12.42 10.38
CA LEU A 259 -0.98 -11.59 10.94
C LEU A 259 -1.24 -10.10 10.71
N ASP A 260 -1.92 -9.74 9.62
CA ASP A 260 -2.26 -8.35 9.33
C ASP A 260 -3.45 -7.89 10.18
N ALA A 261 -3.25 -6.77 10.88
CA ALA A 261 -4.30 -6.20 11.72
C ALA A 261 -5.48 -5.69 10.89
N SER A 262 -5.21 -5.15 9.69
CA SER A 262 -6.28 -4.68 8.81
C SER A 262 -7.13 -5.84 8.29
N ALA A 263 -6.51 -6.98 7.94
CA ALA A 263 -7.23 -8.21 7.62
C ALA A 263 -8.21 -8.62 8.73
N ARG A 264 -7.77 -8.65 10.00
CA ARG A 264 -8.66 -8.99 11.13
C ARG A 264 -9.81 -7.99 11.28
N ALA A 265 -9.52 -6.69 11.08
CA ALA A 265 -10.53 -5.64 11.21
C ALA A 265 -11.60 -5.68 10.11
N PHE A 266 -11.24 -6.02 8.86
CA PHE A 266 -12.16 -5.99 7.72
C PHE A 266 -12.74 -7.36 7.33
N VAL A 267 -11.96 -8.43 7.48
CA VAL A 267 -12.33 -9.79 7.07
C VAL A 267 -12.81 -10.62 8.27
N GLY A 268 -12.13 -10.48 9.42
CA GLY A 268 -12.44 -11.20 10.66
C GLY A 268 -11.27 -12.03 11.20
N ASP A 269 -11.47 -12.62 12.37
CA ASP A 269 -10.50 -13.49 13.03
C ASP A 269 -10.57 -14.94 12.50
N PRO A 270 -9.46 -15.70 12.50
CA PRO A 270 -9.50 -17.11 12.17
C PRO A 270 -10.46 -17.90 13.08
N GLY A 271 -11.31 -18.73 12.48
CA GLY A 271 -12.26 -19.58 13.20
C GLY A 271 -13.52 -18.86 13.70
N ALA A 272 -13.74 -17.61 13.27
CA ALA A 272 -14.99 -16.88 13.44
C ALA A 272 -16.08 -17.32 12.45
#